data_AF-A0A6P0RNL7-F1
#
_entry.id   AF-A0A6P0RNL7-F1
#
_cell.length_a   1.000
_cell.length_b   1.000
_cell.length_c   1.000
_cell.angle_alpha   90.00
_cell.angle_beta   90.00
_cell.angle_gamma   90.00
#
_symmetry.space_group_name_H-M   'P 1'
#
loop_
_entity.id
_entity.type
_entity.pdbx_description
1 polymer ?
#
loop_
_entity_poly.entity_id
_entity_poly.type
_entity_poly.pdbx_seq_one_letter_code
_entity_poly.pdbx_strand_id
1 'polypeptide(L)'
;MIFTASYFCPQNHHGKLISISRSNPKQFTRIPKLQFFSPSKDLLAWWKKSAQTDTDWENYQDRFFAQIDNDWVRISHWLDKDHSKGDITLLCWEKPGEYCHRNDVGDIIAARLPEFFGGKDVPHSFIEKQVLACNKKGLPVRCNRITYTKEQCDLFDGGFTLYRLWLGKKELCLDTETGTRNILGQLLNPTYSTKWFEGYGLGSQELELIGHRSFKK
;
A
#
# COMPACT_ATOMS: atom_id res chain seq x y z
N MET A 1 5.64 8.92 5.88
CA MET A 1 4.97 7.88 5.05
C MET A 1 3.51 7.77 5.45
N ILE A 2 2.65 7.26 4.57
CA ILE A 2 1.21 7.08 4.79
C ILE A 2 0.92 5.58 4.80
N PHE A 3 0.36 5.10 5.91
CA PHE A 3 -0.02 3.71 6.13
C PHE A 3 -1.54 3.59 6.27
N THR A 4 -2.10 2.42 6.00
CA THR A 4 -3.49 2.10 6.36
C THR A 4 -3.52 0.94 7.36
N ALA A 5 -4.36 1.03 8.40
CA ALA A 5 -4.47 -0.02 9.39
C ALA A 5 -5.85 -0.12 10.05
N SER A 6 -6.17 -1.29 10.60
CA SER A 6 -7.29 -1.47 11.53
C SER A 6 -7.00 -0.79 12.87
N TYR A 7 -8.04 -0.24 13.50
CA TYR A 7 -7.98 0.21 14.89
C TYR A 7 -7.47 -0.87 15.85
N PHE A 8 -7.68 -2.14 15.51
CA PHE A 8 -7.39 -3.29 16.36
C PHE A 8 -6.03 -3.93 16.08
N CYS A 9 -5.18 -3.27 15.28
CA CYS A 9 -3.82 -3.73 14.98
C CYS A 9 -2.77 -2.66 15.35
N PRO A 10 -2.59 -2.36 16.65
CA PRO A 10 -1.69 -1.31 17.12
C PRO A 10 -0.23 -1.51 16.70
N GLN A 11 0.19 -2.75 16.44
CA GLN A 11 1.52 -3.06 15.91
C GLN A 11 1.78 -2.49 14.50
N ASN A 12 0.72 -2.11 13.78
CA ASN A 12 0.77 -1.51 12.45
C ASN A 12 0.44 0.00 12.49
N HIS A 13 0.46 0.60 13.68
CA HIS A 13 0.20 2.03 13.85
C HIS A 13 1.52 2.80 13.82
N HIS A 14 1.64 3.69 12.85
CA HIS A 14 2.82 4.51 12.59
C HIS A 14 2.48 5.99 12.71
N GLY A 15 3.26 6.71 13.50
CA GLY A 15 3.17 8.16 13.65
C GLY A 15 1.77 8.67 14.02
N LYS A 16 1.28 9.67 13.29
CA LYS A 16 0.00 10.32 13.56
C LYS A 16 -1.17 9.46 13.11
N LEU A 17 -2.10 9.20 14.03
CA LEU A 17 -3.31 8.44 13.75
C LEU A 17 -4.43 9.35 13.23
N ILE A 18 -5.07 8.95 12.14
CA ILE A 18 -6.17 9.68 11.51
C ILE A 18 -7.26 8.67 11.14
N SER A 19 -8.52 8.96 11.48
CA SER A 19 -9.64 8.10 11.13
C SER A 19 -10.12 8.34 9.69
N ILE A 20 -10.37 7.26 8.97
CA ILE A 20 -11.16 7.24 7.72
C ILE A 20 -12.51 6.51 7.92
N SER A 21 -12.87 6.21 9.17
CA SER A 21 -14.13 5.57 9.55
C SER A 21 -15.20 6.57 9.95
N ARG A 22 -16.47 6.20 9.74
CA ARG A 22 -17.60 7.06 10.14
C ARG A 22 -17.68 7.23 11.65
N SER A 23 -17.44 6.16 12.40
CA SER A 23 -17.34 6.15 13.85
C SER A 23 -15.93 5.75 14.29
N ASN A 24 -15.55 6.05 15.53
CA ASN A 24 -14.28 5.63 16.11
C ASN A 24 -14.56 4.79 17.37
N PRO A 25 -13.71 3.79 17.70
CA PRO A 25 -13.74 3.17 19.02
C PRO A 25 -13.50 4.20 20.12
N LYS A 26 -13.96 3.93 21.35
CA LYS A 26 -13.91 4.88 22.48
C LYS A 26 -12.50 5.45 22.73
N GLN A 27 -11.47 4.62 22.61
CA GLN A 27 -10.07 4.99 22.79
C GLN A 27 -9.52 5.93 21.69
N PHE A 28 -10.19 6.05 20.55
CA PHE A 28 -9.79 6.87 19.41
C PHE A 28 -10.74 8.07 19.17
N THR A 29 -11.49 8.50 20.18
CA THR A 29 -12.49 9.58 20.04
C THR A 29 -11.90 10.95 19.70
N ARG A 30 -10.62 11.19 20.03
CA ARG A 30 -9.94 12.48 19.86
C ARG A 30 -9.03 12.58 18.63
N ILE A 31 -8.92 11.52 17.82
CA ILE A 31 -8.07 11.57 16.62
C ILE A 31 -8.75 12.35 15.48
N PRO A 32 -7.98 13.06 14.63
CA PRO A 32 -8.51 13.71 13.43
C PRO A 32 -9.25 12.74 12.52
N LYS A 33 -10.20 13.25 11.72
CA LYS A 33 -10.99 12.47 10.76
C LYS A 33 -10.88 13.02 9.34
N LEU A 34 -10.71 12.15 8.36
CA LEU A 34 -10.85 12.47 6.94
C LEU A 34 -12.17 11.90 6.44
N GLN A 35 -13.25 12.67 6.64
CA GLN A 35 -14.61 12.20 6.34
C GLN A 35 -14.85 11.90 4.86
N PHE A 36 -14.10 12.55 3.96
CA PHE A 36 -14.18 12.32 2.51
C PHE A 36 -13.62 10.94 2.07
N PHE A 37 -12.90 10.23 2.95
CA PHE A 37 -12.54 8.82 2.73
C PHE A 37 -13.50 7.86 3.43
N SER A 38 -14.55 8.38 4.06
CA SER A 38 -15.48 7.56 4.82
C SER A 38 -16.71 7.18 4.01
N PRO A 39 -17.06 5.89 3.91
CA PRO A 39 -18.26 5.44 3.23
C PRO A 39 -19.51 6.11 3.81
N SER A 40 -20.51 6.42 2.99
CA SER A 40 -21.75 7.03 3.48
C SER A 40 -22.49 6.13 4.48
N LYS A 41 -23.38 6.75 5.26
CA LYS A 41 -24.29 6.01 6.14
C LYS A 41 -25.08 4.96 5.38
N ASP A 42 -25.59 5.34 4.22
CA ASP A 42 -26.52 4.53 3.44
C ASP A 42 -25.78 3.38 2.77
N LEU A 43 -24.57 3.61 2.25
CA LEU A 43 -23.72 2.55 1.71
C LEU A 43 -23.35 1.52 2.79
N LEU A 44 -22.95 1.96 3.99
CA LEU A 44 -22.68 1.05 5.10
C LEU A 44 -23.92 0.30 5.59
N ALA A 45 -25.07 0.96 5.61
CA ALA A 45 -26.33 0.33 6.01
C ALA A 45 -26.77 -0.74 5.00
N TRP A 46 -26.55 -0.48 3.70
CA TRP A 46 -26.77 -1.45 2.64
C TRP A 46 -25.82 -2.64 2.77
N TRP A 47 -24.50 -2.40 2.89
CA TRP A 47 -23.49 -3.45 3.03
C TRP A 47 -23.80 -4.41 4.19
N LYS A 48 -24.14 -3.86 5.36
CA LYS A 48 -24.48 -4.66 6.55
C LYS A 48 -25.75 -5.50 6.41
N LYS A 49 -26.62 -5.17 5.46
CA LYS A 49 -27.85 -5.92 5.16
C LYS A 49 -27.70 -6.85 3.94
N SER A 50 -26.62 -6.71 3.18
CA SER A 50 -26.31 -7.58 2.04
C SER A 50 -25.90 -8.97 2.51
N ALA A 51 -25.74 -9.90 1.56
CA ALA A 51 -25.19 -11.23 1.84
C ALA A 51 -23.68 -11.20 2.09
N GLN A 52 -23.01 -10.05 1.86
CA GLN A 52 -21.57 -9.84 1.99
C GLN A 52 -20.76 -10.84 1.16
N THR A 53 -21.26 -11.14 -0.04
CA THR A 53 -20.56 -11.94 -1.05
C THR A 53 -19.52 -11.10 -1.80
N ASP A 54 -18.64 -11.74 -2.57
CA ASP A 54 -17.71 -11.03 -3.47
C ASP A 54 -18.45 -10.08 -4.43
N THR A 55 -19.58 -10.51 -5.00
CA THR A 55 -20.43 -9.66 -5.85
C THR A 55 -21.01 -8.47 -5.08
N ASP A 56 -21.42 -8.65 -3.82
CA ASP A 56 -21.85 -7.52 -2.99
C ASP A 56 -20.70 -6.55 -2.73
N TRP A 57 -19.47 -7.06 -2.59
CA TRP A 57 -18.28 -6.25 -2.36
C TRP A 57 -17.91 -5.44 -3.60
N GLU A 58 -17.96 -6.02 -4.79
CA GLU A 58 -17.78 -5.28 -6.05
C GLU A 58 -18.79 -4.14 -6.17
N ASN A 59 -20.08 -4.42 -5.90
CA ASN A 59 -21.13 -3.39 -5.88
C ASN A 59 -20.90 -2.32 -4.80
N TYR A 60 -20.33 -2.71 -3.65
CA TYR A 60 -19.93 -1.76 -2.62
C TYR A 60 -18.82 -0.84 -3.13
N GLN A 61 -17.79 -1.41 -3.75
CA GLN A 61 -16.63 -0.68 -4.27
C GLN A 61 -17.06 0.31 -5.35
N ASP A 62 -17.90 -0.08 -6.30
CA ASP A 62 -18.41 0.82 -7.35
C ASP A 62 -19.11 2.03 -6.76
N ARG A 63 -19.99 1.81 -5.77
CA ARG A 63 -20.68 2.89 -5.07
C ARG A 63 -19.71 3.74 -4.26
N PHE A 64 -18.74 3.12 -3.59
CA PHE A 64 -17.73 3.83 -2.81
C PHE A 64 -16.86 4.72 -3.70
N PHE A 65 -16.39 4.21 -4.85
CA PHE A 65 -15.61 4.99 -5.80
C PHE A 65 -16.42 6.14 -6.41
N ALA A 66 -17.71 5.94 -6.69
CA ALA A 66 -18.59 7.06 -7.05
C ALA A 66 -18.68 8.13 -5.94
N GLN A 67 -18.60 7.75 -4.66
CA GLN A 67 -18.49 8.75 -3.57
C GLN A 67 -17.14 9.46 -3.58
N ILE A 68 -16.05 8.72 -3.79
CA ILE A 68 -14.69 9.26 -3.89
C ILE A 68 -14.61 10.29 -5.01
N ASP A 69 -15.21 10.02 -6.18
CA ASP A 69 -15.24 10.95 -7.30
C ASP A 69 -15.98 12.24 -6.94
N ASN A 70 -17.11 12.13 -6.24
CA ASN A 70 -17.85 13.31 -5.76
C ASN A 70 -17.05 14.14 -4.73
N ASP A 71 -16.23 13.50 -3.90
CA ASP A 71 -15.38 14.14 -2.91
C ASP A 71 -13.97 14.49 -3.45
N TRP A 72 -13.71 14.27 -4.74
CA TRP A 72 -12.36 14.29 -5.31
C TRP A 72 -11.62 15.60 -5.06
N VAL A 73 -12.29 16.75 -5.14
CA VAL A 73 -11.66 18.06 -4.88
C VAL A 73 -11.07 18.16 -3.46
N ARG A 74 -11.73 17.56 -2.46
CA ARG A 74 -11.24 17.56 -1.08
C ARG A 74 -10.11 16.55 -0.90
N ILE A 75 -10.22 15.42 -1.58
CA ILE A 75 -9.21 14.36 -1.61
C ILE A 75 -7.92 14.89 -2.26
N SER A 76 -8.00 15.49 -3.44
CA SER A 76 -6.86 16.06 -4.16
C SER A 76 -6.15 17.11 -3.31
N HIS A 77 -6.90 18.06 -2.73
CA HIS A 77 -6.33 19.06 -1.84
C HIS A 77 -5.65 18.47 -0.59
N TRP A 78 -6.08 17.28 -0.12
CA TRP A 78 -5.37 16.58 0.95
C TRP A 78 -4.13 15.84 0.44
N LEU A 79 -4.20 15.23 -0.74
CA LEU A 79 -3.07 14.56 -1.39
C LEU A 79 -1.95 15.55 -1.74
N ASP A 80 -2.28 16.76 -2.16
CA ASP A 80 -1.34 17.82 -2.55
C ASP A 80 -0.56 18.42 -1.35
N LYS A 81 -0.92 18.04 -0.11
CA LYS A 81 -0.17 18.48 1.08
C LYS A 81 1.19 17.81 1.16
N ASP A 82 2.12 18.51 1.80
CA ASP A 82 3.42 17.94 2.13
C ASP A 82 3.31 16.85 3.22
N HIS A 83 3.45 15.59 2.80
CA HIS A 83 3.44 14.40 3.66
C HIS A 83 4.85 13.96 4.11
N SER A 84 5.88 14.77 3.86
CA SER A 84 7.25 14.45 4.29
C SER A 84 7.49 14.59 5.79
N LYS A 85 6.59 15.30 6.51
CA LYS A 85 6.74 15.68 7.93
C LYS A 85 6.44 14.58 8.96
N GLY A 86 6.66 13.32 8.57
CA GLY A 86 6.53 12.16 9.44
C GLY A 86 5.51 11.13 8.95
N ASP A 87 5.28 10.13 9.80
CA ASP A 87 4.38 9.03 9.46
C ASP A 87 2.93 9.34 9.86
N ILE A 88 2.00 8.86 9.04
CA ILE A 88 0.56 8.96 9.23
C ILE A 88 -0.03 7.56 9.05
N THR A 89 -0.94 7.16 9.91
CA THR A 89 -1.74 5.95 9.73
C THR A 89 -3.22 6.29 9.63
N LEU A 90 -3.83 5.89 8.51
CA LEU A 90 -5.25 5.99 8.24
C LEU A 90 -5.96 4.76 8.83
N LEU A 91 -6.85 4.99 9.79
CA LEU A 91 -7.46 3.96 10.61
C LEU A 91 -8.89 3.65 10.20
N CYS A 92 -9.20 2.34 10.15
CA CYS A 92 -10.53 1.82 9.89
C CYS A 92 -10.99 0.74 10.91
N TRP A 93 -12.27 0.37 10.91
CA TRP A 93 -12.84 -0.59 11.88
C TRP A 93 -12.47 -2.03 11.60
N GLU A 94 -12.59 -2.44 10.36
CA GLU A 94 -12.57 -3.84 10.00
C GLU A 94 -11.21 -4.46 10.34
N LYS A 95 -11.23 -5.72 10.77
CA LYS A 95 -10.02 -6.45 11.12
C LYS A 95 -9.23 -6.86 9.87
N PRO A 96 -8.00 -7.35 10.04
CA PRO A 96 -7.31 -8.04 8.97
C PRO A 96 -8.13 -9.19 8.36
N GLY A 97 -8.21 -9.24 7.03
CA GLY A 97 -8.92 -10.29 6.29
C GLY A 97 -10.40 -10.03 6.03
N GLU A 98 -10.97 -8.95 6.56
CA GLU A 98 -12.35 -8.53 6.27
C GLU A 98 -12.38 -7.57 5.06
N TYR A 99 -13.49 -7.57 4.32
CA TYR A 99 -13.79 -6.55 3.31
C TYR A 99 -13.76 -5.16 3.95
N CYS A 100 -12.94 -4.25 3.44
CA CYS A 100 -12.72 -2.96 4.07
C CYS A 100 -12.26 -1.90 3.08
N HIS A 101 -12.91 -0.72 3.14
CA HIS A 101 -12.58 0.42 2.28
C HIS A 101 -11.19 1.00 2.55
N ARG A 102 -10.55 0.66 3.68
CA ARG A 102 -9.15 1.06 3.94
C ARG A 102 -8.20 0.53 2.87
N ASN A 103 -8.54 -0.61 2.27
CA ASN A 103 -7.75 -1.18 1.19
C ASN A 103 -7.86 -0.31 -0.07
N ASP A 104 -9.08 0.09 -0.42
CA ASP A 104 -9.37 0.98 -1.56
C ASP A 104 -8.72 2.35 -1.38
N VAL A 105 -8.81 2.93 -0.17
CA VAL A 105 -8.11 4.19 0.17
C VAL A 105 -6.60 4.03 0.05
N GLY A 106 -6.06 2.88 0.50
CA GLY A 106 -4.65 2.55 0.32
C GLY A 106 -4.24 2.52 -1.15
N ASP A 107 -5.08 1.96 -2.02
CA ASP A 107 -4.83 1.91 -3.46
C ASP A 107 -4.86 3.29 -4.12
N ILE A 108 -5.79 4.16 -3.72
CA ILE A 108 -5.82 5.57 -4.16
C ILE A 108 -4.50 6.28 -3.79
N ILE A 109 -4.02 6.08 -2.56
CA ILE A 109 -2.78 6.71 -2.09
C ILE A 109 -1.56 6.13 -2.81
N ALA A 110 -1.49 4.82 -2.99
CA ALA A 110 -0.41 4.16 -3.71
C ALA A 110 -0.32 4.64 -5.17
N ALA A 111 -1.48 4.87 -5.82
CA ALA A 111 -1.54 5.35 -7.19
C ALA A 111 -1.14 6.82 -7.33
N ARG A 112 -1.45 7.68 -6.34
CA ARG A 112 -1.26 9.14 -6.43
C ARG A 112 0.01 9.65 -5.76
N LEU A 113 0.42 9.02 -4.66
CA LEU A 113 1.58 9.37 -3.85
C LEU A 113 2.45 8.11 -3.62
N PRO A 114 2.92 7.47 -4.70
CA PRO A 114 3.67 6.21 -4.62
C PRO A 114 4.89 6.28 -3.70
N GLU A 115 5.52 7.46 -3.61
CA GLU A 115 6.69 7.72 -2.79
C GLU A 115 6.36 7.92 -1.30
N PHE A 116 5.11 8.27 -0.96
CA PHE A 116 4.70 8.42 0.43
C PHE A 116 3.95 7.21 0.96
N PHE A 117 3.49 6.29 0.11
CA PHE A 117 2.76 5.11 0.56
C PHE A 117 3.69 4.09 1.26
N GLY A 118 3.38 3.81 2.53
CA GLY A 118 4.13 2.92 3.41
C GLY A 118 3.57 1.50 3.53
N GLY A 119 2.36 1.28 3.00
CA GLY A 119 1.71 -0.03 2.95
C GLY A 119 0.43 -0.15 3.77
N LYS A 120 -0.18 -1.35 3.69
CA LYS A 120 -1.42 -1.74 4.36
C LYS A 120 -1.12 -2.70 5.54
N ASP A 121 -2.02 -2.77 6.51
CA ASP A 121 -1.92 -3.69 7.66
C ASP A 121 -2.12 -5.17 7.30
N VAL A 122 -2.79 -5.45 6.17
CA VAL A 122 -2.91 -6.78 5.60
C VAL A 122 -2.14 -6.83 4.30
N PRO A 123 -1.03 -7.58 4.24
CA PRO A 123 -0.44 -7.95 2.97
C PRO A 123 -1.32 -9.01 2.30
N HIS A 124 -2.08 -8.59 1.30
CA HIS A 124 -2.98 -9.40 0.47
C HIS A 124 -2.21 -10.18 -0.60
N SER A 125 -1.02 -9.74 -0.98
CA SER A 125 -0.14 -10.45 -1.91
C SER A 125 1.10 -11.03 -1.22
N PHE A 126 1.68 -12.05 -1.85
CA PHE A 126 2.98 -12.59 -1.43
C PHE A 126 4.08 -11.51 -1.48
N ILE A 127 4.02 -10.59 -2.46
CA ILE A 127 4.95 -9.45 -2.57
C ILE A 127 4.85 -8.54 -1.34
N GLU A 128 3.65 -8.15 -0.94
CA GLU A 128 3.46 -7.29 0.23
C GLU A 128 3.99 -7.97 1.52
N LYS A 129 3.82 -9.29 1.66
CA LYS A 129 4.38 -10.05 2.79
C LYS A 129 5.91 -9.97 2.81
N GLN A 130 6.55 -10.07 1.65
CA GLN A 130 8.00 -9.97 1.55
C GLN A 130 8.51 -8.54 1.77
N VAL A 131 7.83 -7.53 1.23
CA VAL A 131 8.13 -6.11 1.50
C VAL A 131 8.09 -5.84 3.01
N LEU A 132 7.04 -6.31 3.68
CA LEU A 132 6.92 -6.19 5.14
C LEU A 132 8.07 -6.91 5.87
N ALA A 133 8.46 -8.10 5.41
CA ALA A 133 9.58 -8.83 5.99
C ALA A 133 10.91 -8.08 5.79
N CYS A 134 11.13 -7.44 4.63
CA CYS A 134 12.31 -6.61 4.37
C CYS A 134 12.35 -5.42 5.34
N ASN A 135 11.21 -4.72 5.47
CA ASN A 135 11.07 -3.59 6.38
C ASN A 135 11.33 -3.99 7.84
N LYS A 136 10.86 -5.16 8.27
CA LYS A 136 11.16 -5.71 9.62
C LYS A 136 12.66 -6.00 9.84
N LYS A 137 13.42 -6.24 8.78
CA LYS A 137 14.89 -6.39 8.82
C LYS A 137 15.65 -5.05 8.70
N GLY A 138 14.94 -3.92 8.71
CA GLY A 138 15.54 -2.59 8.58
C GLY A 138 15.88 -2.18 7.15
N LEU A 139 15.42 -2.93 6.14
CA LEU A 139 15.56 -2.57 4.73
C LEU A 139 14.34 -1.75 4.31
N PRO A 140 14.48 -0.46 3.95
CA PRO A 140 13.34 0.42 3.66
C PRO A 140 12.77 0.14 2.27
N VAL A 141 12.11 -1.00 2.11
CA VAL A 141 11.57 -1.47 0.84
C VAL A 141 10.13 -0.98 0.66
N ARG A 142 9.82 -0.50 -0.55
CA ARG A 142 8.47 -0.09 -0.96
C ARG A 142 8.13 -0.78 -2.27
N CYS A 143 6.85 -1.07 -2.48
CA CYS A 143 6.39 -1.69 -3.72
C CYS A 143 5.03 -1.11 -4.12
N ASN A 144 4.87 -0.74 -5.38
CA ASN A 144 3.61 -0.27 -5.95
C ASN A 144 3.20 -1.17 -7.09
N ARG A 145 1.96 -1.62 -7.05
CA ARG A 145 1.34 -2.40 -8.11
C ARG A 145 0.80 -1.44 -9.17
N ILE A 146 1.20 -1.64 -10.42
CA ILE A 146 0.76 -0.88 -11.59
C ILE A 146 0.04 -1.85 -12.51
N THR A 147 -1.27 -1.67 -12.66
CA THR A 147 -2.09 -2.50 -13.55
C THR A 147 -2.35 -1.74 -14.84
N TYR A 148 -2.00 -2.37 -15.97
CA TYR A 148 -2.33 -1.90 -17.31
C TYR A 148 -3.56 -2.66 -17.80
N THR A 149 -4.57 -1.91 -18.21
CA THR A 149 -5.78 -2.45 -18.83
C THR A 149 -5.49 -2.93 -20.26
N LYS A 150 -6.40 -3.70 -20.83
CA LYS A 150 -6.31 -4.13 -22.23
C LYS A 150 -6.23 -2.95 -23.18
N GLU A 151 -7.04 -1.91 -22.92
CA GLU A 151 -7.08 -0.69 -23.74
C GLU A 151 -5.75 0.09 -23.72
N GLN A 152 -4.93 -0.12 -22.69
CA GLN A 152 -3.63 0.53 -22.55
C GLN A 152 -2.49 -0.30 -23.16
N CYS A 153 -2.73 -1.55 -23.54
CA CYS A 153 -1.69 -2.50 -23.93
C CYS A 153 -2.15 -3.46 -25.03
N ASP A 154 -1.89 -3.07 -26.29
CA ASP A 154 -2.21 -3.85 -27.49
C ASP A 154 -1.54 -5.25 -27.55
N LEU A 155 -0.57 -5.50 -26.67
CA LEU A 155 0.26 -6.71 -26.66
C LEU A 155 -0.33 -7.87 -25.82
N PHE A 156 -1.30 -7.61 -24.94
CA PHE A 156 -1.81 -8.62 -24.02
C PHE A 156 -3.33 -8.55 -23.91
N ASP A 157 -4.00 -9.64 -24.32
CA ASP A 157 -5.46 -9.71 -24.44
C ASP A 157 -6.23 -9.54 -23.12
N GLY A 158 -5.54 -9.56 -21.97
CA GLY A 158 -6.10 -9.40 -20.63
C GLY A 158 -5.45 -8.28 -19.79
N GLY A 159 -4.66 -7.40 -20.41
CA GLY A 159 -3.81 -6.45 -19.68
C GLY A 159 -2.67 -7.15 -18.92
N PHE A 160 -1.90 -6.40 -18.14
CA PHE A 160 -0.86 -6.98 -17.29
C PHE A 160 -0.59 -6.14 -16.04
N THR A 161 -0.01 -6.76 -15.02
CA THR A 161 0.39 -6.10 -13.78
C THR A 161 1.90 -6.09 -13.66
N LEU A 162 2.47 -4.91 -13.39
CA LEU A 162 3.85 -4.74 -12.96
C LEU A 162 3.90 -4.27 -11.51
N TYR A 163 5.04 -4.49 -10.89
CA TYR A 163 5.37 -4.08 -9.55
C TYR A 163 6.62 -3.23 -9.63
N ARG A 164 6.49 -1.98 -9.22
CA ARG A 164 7.62 -1.06 -9.08
C ARG A 164 8.16 -1.19 -7.66
N LEU A 165 9.43 -1.53 -7.52
CA LEU A 165 10.08 -1.76 -6.24
C LEU A 165 11.12 -0.68 -5.95
N TRP A 166 11.16 -0.20 -4.72
CA TRP A 166 12.17 0.75 -4.25
C TRP A 166 12.89 0.23 -3.01
N LEU A 167 14.15 0.64 -2.85
CA LEU A 167 14.94 0.53 -1.62
C LEU A 167 15.38 1.93 -1.20
N GLY A 168 14.81 2.43 -0.11
CA GLY A 168 14.93 3.82 0.27
C GLY A 168 14.38 4.71 -0.85
N LYS A 169 15.19 5.63 -1.35
CA LYS A 169 14.84 6.52 -2.46
C LYS A 169 15.16 5.95 -3.86
N LYS A 170 15.89 4.84 -3.94
CA LYS A 170 16.33 4.25 -5.21
C LYS A 170 15.28 3.27 -5.71
N GLU A 171 14.86 3.42 -6.97
CA GLU A 171 14.08 2.39 -7.66
C GLU A 171 15.00 1.20 -7.95
N LEU A 172 14.58 0.01 -7.53
CA LEU A 172 15.29 -1.24 -7.78
C LEU A 172 14.86 -1.86 -9.11
N CYS A 173 13.54 -1.90 -9.36
CA CYS A 173 13.00 -2.51 -10.58
C CYS A 173 11.56 -2.06 -10.85
N LEU A 174 11.14 -2.30 -12.09
CA LEU A 174 9.74 -2.39 -12.50
C LEU A 174 9.59 -3.74 -13.22
N ASP A 175 8.92 -4.70 -12.59
CA ASP A 175 8.92 -6.09 -13.07
C ASP A 175 7.56 -6.77 -12.83
N THR A 176 7.36 -7.92 -13.43
CA THR A 176 6.31 -8.87 -13.13
C THR A 176 6.32 -9.30 -11.65
N GLU A 177 5.27 -10.02 -11.24
CA GLU A 177 5.22 -10.60 -9.89
C GLU A 177 6.44 -11.50 -9.64
N THR A 178 6.77 -12.38 -10.58
CA THR A 178 7.86 -13.35 -10.46
C THR A 178 9.21 -12.65 -10.27
N GLY A 179 9.52 -11.65 -11.10
CA GLY A 179 10.79 -10.91 -10.97
C GLY A 179 10.89 -10.18 -9.63
N THR A 180 9.81 -9.51 -9.22
CA THR A 180 9.75 -8.80 -7.93
C THR A 180 9.91 -9.74 -6.74
N ARG A 181 9.33 -10.94 -6.79
CA ARG A 181 9.49 -11.99 -5.76
C ARG A 181 10.92 -12.46 -5.63
N ASN A 182 11.63 -12.61 -6.74
CA ASN A 182 13.03 -13.02 -6.72
C ASN A 182 13.91 -11.94 -6.07
N ILE A 183 13.69 -10.68 -6.44
CA ILE A 183 14.42 -9.52 -5.91
C ILE A 183 14.22 -9.39 -4.40
N LEU A 184 12.97 -9.43 -3.94
CA LEU A 184 12.64 -9.38 -2.51
C LEU A 184 13.20 -10.60 -1.74
N GLY A 185 13.19 -11.79 -2.35
CA GLY A 185 13.80 -12.99 -1.80
C GLY A 185 15.29 -12.83 -1.55
N GLN A 186 16.02 -12.20 -2.49
CA GLN A 186 17.45 -11.90 -2.36
C GLN A 186 17.73 -10.86 -1.27
N LEU A 187 16.87 -9.85 -1.11
CA LEU A 187 16.98 -8.88 -0.01
C LEU A 187 16.79 -9.55 1.36
N LEU A 188 15.88 -10.53 1.44
CA LEU A 188 15.58 -11.24 2.69
C LEU A 188 16.63 -12.27 3.05
N ASN A 189 17.04 -13.09 2.09
CA ASN A 189 17.98 -14.19 2.26
C ASN A 189 18.99 -14.15 1.11
N PRO A 190 20.08 -13.38 1.24
CA PRO A 190 21.09 -13.29 0.20
C PRO A 190 21.73 -14.67 0.01
N THR A 191 21.41 -15.35 -1.08
CA THR A 191 21.93 -16.71 -1.34
C THR A 191 23.22 -16.72 -2.15
N TYR A 192 23.54 -15.63 -2.86
CA TYR A 192 24.79 -15.44 -3.62
C TYR A 192 25.17 -13.96 -3.74
N SER A 193 26.44 -13.67 -4.08
CA SER A 193 26.90 -12.32 -4.46
C SER A 193 26.16 -11.87 -5.73
N THR A 194 24.97 -11.30 -5.57
CA THR A 194 24.17 -10.80 -6.67
C THR A 194 24.79 -9.50 -7.17
N LYS A 195 25.73 -9.62 -8.11
CA LYS A 195 25.99 -8.57 -9.10
C LYS A 195 24.68 -8.37 -9.85
N TRP A 196 23.97 -7.30 -9.52
CA TRP A 196 22.71 -6.93 -10.14
C TRP A 196 22.92 -6.77 -11.65
N PHE A 197 21.98 -7.31 -12.44
CA PHE A 197 21.99 -7.18 -13.89
C PHE A 197 21.84 -5.70 -14.29
N GLU A 198 22.94 -5.12 -14.79
CA GLU A 198 22.90 -4.04 -15.78
C GLU A 198 22.10 -4.55 -16.98
N GLY A 199 20.86 -4.10 -17.16
CA GLY A 199 20.01 -4.74 -18.16
C GLY A 199 18.79 -3.99 -18.65
N TYR A 200 18.53 -2.76 -18.24
CA TYR A 200 17.66 -1.83 -18.97
C TYR A 200 18.21 -0.42 -18.74
N GLY A 201 18.84 0.13 -19.78
CA GLY A 201 19.76 1.26 -19.68
C GLY A 201 19.22 2.44 -18.88
N LEU A 202 19.95 2.79 -17.80
CA LEU A 202 20.22 4.13 -17.29
C LEU A 202 21.16 3.98 -16.07
N GLY A 203 22.44 4.30 -16.27
CA GLY A 203 23.41 4.67 -15.21
C GLY A 203 23.84 3.59 -14.21
N SER A 204 25.02 2.99 -14.47
CA SER A 204 25.77 2.13 -13.56
C SER A 204 26.23 2.86 -12.28
N GLN A 205 25.72 2.47 -11.10
CA GLN A 205 26.42 2.66 -9.82
C GLN A 205 26.13 1.46 -8.89
N GLU A 206 27.23 0.82 -8.47
CA GLU A 206 27.30 -0.33 -7.58
C GLU A 206 26.52 -0.11 -6.27
N LEU A 207 25.69 -1.08 -5.90
CA LEU A 207 25.23 -1.23 -4.52
C LEU A 207 26.23 -2.16 -3.82
N GLU A 208 27.24 -1.57 -3.17
CA GLU A 208 27.99 -2.29 -2.14
C GLU A 208 27.04 -2.60 -0.99
N LEU A 209 26.58 -3.85 -0.92
CA LEU A 209 25.96 -4.40 0.27
C LEU A 209 27.01 -4.44 1.37
N ILE A 210 26.87 -3.55 2.37
CA ILE A 210 27.66 -3.57 3.61
C ILE A 210 27.31 -4.84 4.38
N GLY A 211 28.01 -5.92 4.04
CA GLY A 211 27.87 -7.24 4.61
C GLY A 211 29.17 -7.70 5.26
N HIS A 212 29.71 -6.94 6.22
CA HIS A 212 30.63 -7.47 7.23
C HIS A 212 30.74 -6.51 8.42
N ARG A 213 29.86 -6.68 9.41
CA ARG A 213 30.25 -6.42 10.80
C ARG A 213 29.84 -7.62 11.64
N SER A 214 30.84 -8.46 11.90
CA SER A 214 30.82 -9.41 13.01
C SER A 214 30.43 -8.66 14.28
N PHE A 215 29.28 -8.98 14.86
CA PHE A 215 29.07 -8.72 16.27
C PHE A 215 29.89 -9.74 17.05
N LYS A 216 31.11 -9.34 17.43
CA LYS A 216 31.80 -9.87 18.61
C LYS A 216 31.77 -8.77 19.68
N LYS A 217 30.96 -8.97 20.71
CA LYS A 217 31.42 -9.24 22.08
C LYS A 217 30.25 -9.75 22.89
#